data_AF-A0A2W4K501-F1
#
_entry.id   AF-A0A2W4K501-F1
#
_cell.length_a   1.000
_cell.length_b   1.000
_cell.length_c   1.000
_cell.angle_alpha   90.00
_cell.angle_beta   90.00
_cell.angle_gamma   90.00
#
_symmetry.space_group_name_H-M   'P 1'
#
loop_
_entity.id
_entity.type
_entity.pdbx_description
1 polymer ?
#
loop_
_entity_poly.entity_id
_entity_poly.type
_entity_poly.pdbx_seq_one_letter_code
_entity_poly.pdbx_strand_id
1 'polypeptide(L)'
;MQIRSIHFKALASAALANPTLQANLHKFGTGGLALLRARAVEAYGRDAFEELRLAGEAIRNRALANLDVWLERFEAEATRRGATVLWARNAEEAQALVLDICRRYGLKKAIKSKSMVSEEVGLNEALVADGVTPIETDLAEYIIQLAQEPLLGIQANETVLDTVCRFCFEKKKI
;
A
#
# COMPACT_ATOMS: atom_id res chain seq x y z
N MET A 1 -13.11 17.25 10.34
CA MET A 1 -13.51 15.85 10.63
C MET A 1 -14.89 15.88 11.29
N GLN A 2 -15.93 15.36 10.65
CA GLN A 2 -17.25 15.28 11.28
C GLN A 2 -17.34 14.01 12.14
N ILE A 3 -17.66 14.17 13.43
CA ILE A 3 -17.79 13.03 14.36
C ILE A 3 -19.12 12.32 14.08
N ARG A 4 -19.05 11.23 13.30
CA ARG A 4 -20.23 10.40 12.95
C ARG A 4 -20.52 9.28 13.96
N SER A 5 -19.68 9.12 14.98
CA SER A 5 -19.80 8.04 15.97
C SER A 5 -21.12 8.08 16.74
N ILE A 6 -21.70 9.26 16.97
CA ILE A 6 -23.02 9.43 17.60
C ILE A 6 -24.16 8.77 16.81
N HIS A 7 -23.99 8.62 15.50
CA HIS A 7 -24.95 7.98 14.61
C HIS A 7 -24.62 6.52 14.31
N PHE A 8 -23.59 5.95 14.96
CA PHE A 8 -23.10 4.60 14.66
C PHE A 8 -24.21 3.56 14.67
N LYS A 9 -25.05 3.53 15.71
CA LYS A 9 -26.15 2.55 15.81
C LYS A 9 -27.14 2.66 14.66
N ALA A 10 -27.52 3.88 14.29
CA ALA A 10 -28.46 4.12 13.19
C ALA A 10 -27.85 3.74 11.83
N LEU A 11 -26.60 4.16 11.58
CA LEU A 11 -25.87 3.84 10.36
C LEU A 11 -25.59 2.34 10.23
N ALA A 12 -25.21 1.67 11.33
CA ALA A 12 -24.99 0.23 11.36
C ALA A 12 -26.29 -0.53 11.06
N SER A 13 -27.40 -0.17 11.69
CA SER A 13 -28.70 -0.79 11.40
C SER A 13 -29.13 -0.60 9.95
N ALA A 14 -28.96 0.61 9.39
CA ALA A 14 -29.27 0.88 7.99
C ALA A 14 -28.36 0.11 7.03
N ALA A 15 -27.06 0.02 7.32
CA ALA A 15 -26.10 -0.74 6.52
C ALA A 15 -26.38 -2.25 6.58
N LEU A 16 -26.71 -2.78 7.77
CA LEU A 16 -27.10 -4.18 7.95
C LEU A 16 -28.40 -4.53 7.23
N ALA A 17 -29.32 -3.58 7.04
CA ALA A 17 -30.55 -3.77 6.30
C ALA A 17 -30.37 -3.64 4.77
N ASN A 18 -29.20 -3.22 4.28
CA ASN A 18 -28.96 -3.01 2.86
C ASN A 18 -28.73 -4.34 2.13
N PRO A 19 -29.62 -4.75 1.20
CA PRO A 19 -29.51 -6.05 0.52
C PRO A 19 -28.23 -6.23 -0.29
N THR A 20 -27.73 -5.15 -0.90
CA THR A 20 -26.47 -5.16 -1.67
C THR A 20 -25.28 -5.40 -0.75
N LEU A 21 -25.23 -4.74 0.41
CA LEU A 21 -24.16 -4.94 1.40
C LEU A 21 -24.22 -6.35 2.00
N GLN A 22 -25.42 -6.86 2.29
CA GLN A 22 -25.61 -8.24 2.76
C GLN A 22 -25.12 -9.25 1.72
N ALA A 23 -25.49 -9.09 0.44
CA ALA A 23 -25.06 -9.97 -0.64
C ALA A 23 -23.53 -9.96 -0.82
N ASN A 24 -22.91 -8.77 -0.77
CA ASN A 24 -21.45 -8.62 -0.82
C ASN A 24 -20.78 -9.28 0.39
N LEU A 25 -21.30 -9.06 1.60
CA LEU A 25 -20.76 -9.65 2.82
C LEU A 25 -20.83 -11.19 2.78
N HIS A 26 -21.92 -11.77 2.27
CA HIS A 26 -21.98 -13.22 2.05
C HIS A 26 -20.94 -13.70 1.02
N LYS A 27 -20.82 -12.99 -0.11
CA LYS A 27 -19.90 -13.35 -1.19
C LYS A 27 -18.42 -13.34 -0.74
N PHE A 28 -18.02 -12.35 0.06
CA PHE A 28 -16.62 -12.14 0.45
C PHE A 28 -16.29 -12.63 1.87
N GLY A 29 -17.25 -12.56 2.80
CA GLY A 29 -17.04 -12.84 4.22
C GLY A 29 -17.20 -14.31 4.62
N THR A 30 -18.09 -15.07 3.97
CA THR A 30 -18.32 -16.50 4.33
C THR A 30 -17.84 -17.50 3.27
N GLY A 31 -17.80 -17.10 1.99
CA GLY A 31 -17.46 -18.02 0.89
C GLY A 31 -16.15 -17.73 0.14
N GLY A 32 -15.52 -16.56 0.35
CA GLY A 32 -14.39 -16.12 -0.45
C GLY A 32 -13.05 -16.64 0.08
N LEU A 33 -12.34 -15.79 0.81
CA LEU A 33 -10.96 -16.03 1.23
C LEU A 33 -10.81 -17.22 2.18
N ALA A 34 -11.74 -17.40 3.12
CA ALA A 34 -11.72 -18.52 4.05
C ALA A 34 -11.88 -19.87 3.32
N LEU A 35 -12.77 -19.94 2.33
CA LEU A 35 -12.95 -21.13 1.51
C LEU A 35 -11.75 -21.39 0.59
N LEU A 36 -11.17 -20.33 -0.01
CA LEU A 36 -9.96 -20.47 -0.82
C LEU A 36 -8.79 -21.01 0.02
N ARG A 37 -8.65 -20.53 1.26
CA ARG A 37 -7.66 -21.09 2.20
C ARG A 37 -7.98 -22.54 2.55
N ALA A 38 -9.23 -22.87 2.88
CA ALA A 38 -9.63 -24.24 3.21
C ALA A 38 -9.35 -25.20 2.05
N ARG A 39 -9.68 -24.82 0.81
CA ARG A 39 -9.38 -25.56 -0.41
C ARG A 39 -7.87 -25.75 -0.62
N ALA A 40 -7.06 -24.74 -0.33
CA ALA A 40 -5.61 -24.88 -0.40
C ALA A 40 -5.10 -25.88 0.64
N VAL A 41 -5.56 -25.79 1.89
CA VAL A 41 -5.20 -26.73 2.96
C VAL A 41 -5.60 -28.16 2.61
N GLU A 42 -6.78 -28.34 2.02
CA GLU A 42 -7.26 -29.64 1.54
C GLU A 42 -6.41 -30.17 0.38
N ALA A 43 -6.12 -29.33 -0.62
CA ALA A 43 -5.35 -29.72 -1.81
C ALA A 43 -3.90 -30.11 -1.51
N TYR A 44 -3.24 -29.39 -0.59
CA TYR A 44 -1.85 -29.67 -0.22
C TYR A 44 -1.72 -30.66 0.94
N GLY A 45 -2.78 -30.88 1.71
CA GLY A 45 -2.72 -31.56 3.00
C GLY A 45 -2.24 -30.63 4.11
N ARG A 46 -2.70 -30.87 5.35
CA ARG A 46 -2.46 -29.97 6.49
C ARG A 46 -0.99 -29.77 6.79
N ASP A 47 -0.21 -30.85 6.80
CA ASP A 47 1.19 -30.81 7.19
C ASP A 47 2.03 -30.09 6.14
N ALA A 48 1.91 -30.45 4.86
CA ALA A 48 2.62 -29.78 3.78
C ALA A 48 2.21 -28.30 3.63
N PHE A 49 0.93 -27.97 3.85
CA PHE A 49 0.49 -26.56 3.88
C PHE A 49 1.19 -25.76 4.98
N GLU A 50 1.34 -26.34 6.17
CA GLU A 50 2.03 -25.68 7.28
C GLU A 50 3.54 -25.55 7.01
N GLU A 51 4.17 -26.56 6.44
CA GLU A 51 5.57 -26.49 5.99
C GLU A 51 5.78 -25.38 4.95
N LEU A 52 4.89 -25.25 3.98
CA LEU A 52 4.93 -24.16 2.99
C LEU A 52 4.77 -22.78 3.64
N ARG A 53 3.88 -22.68 4.65
CA ARG A 53 3.70 -21.42 5.41
C ARG A 53 4.97 -21.04 6.15
N LEU A 54 5.60 -21.99 6.84
CA LEU A 54 6.87 -21.80 7.56
C LEU A 54 8.02 -21.46 6.60
N ALA A 55 8.07 -22.12 5.44
CA ALA A 55 9.06 -21.80 4.41
C ALA A 55 8.90 -20.37 3.88
N GLY A 56 7.67 -19.93 3.60
CA GLY A 56 7.38 -18.55 3.19
C GLY A 56 7.77 -17.52 4.26
N GLU A 57 7.48 -17.82 5.53
CA GLU A 57 7.92 -17.03 6.67
C GLU A 57 9.45 -16.94 6.77
N ALA A 58 10.15 -18.06 6.63
CA ALA A 58 11.62 -18.09 6.64
C ALA A 58 12.21 -17.28 5.49
N ILE A 59 11.63 -17.33 4.28
CA ILE A 59 12.04 -16.51 3.15
C ILE A 59 11.90 -15.02 3.47
N ARG A 60 10.73 -14.60 3.97
CA ARG A 60 10.47 -13.21 4.34
C ARG A 60 11.45 -12.74 5.42
N ASN A 61 11.66 -13.53 6.46
CA ASN A 61 12.55 -13.18 7.56
C ASN A 61 14.02 -13.06 7.09
N ARG A 62 14.47 -13.95 6.19
CA ARG A 62 15.80 -13.81 5.56
C ARG A 62 15.92 -12.56 4.69
N ALA A 63 14.87 -12.21 3.96
CA ALA A 63 14.86 -10.98 3.16
C ALA A 63 14.99 -9.74 4.04
N LEU A 64 14.27 -9.70 5.17
CA LEU A 64 14.36 -8.60 6.13
C LEU A 64 15.71 -8.55 6.84
N ALA A 65 16.31 -9.69 7.18
CA ALA A 65 17.60 -9.75 7.86
C ALA A 65 18.79 -9.32 6.97
N ASN A 66 18.62 -9.31 5.65
CA ASN A 66 19.66 -8.93 4.67
C ASN A 66 19.13 -7.81 3.75
N LEU A 67 18.30 -6.93 4.30
CA LEU A 67 17.54 -5.97 3.52
C LEU A 67 18.44 -4.96 2.79
N ASP A 68 19.55 -4.58 3.40
CA ASP A 68 20.64 -3.81 2.80
C ASP A 68 21.10 -4.41 1.46
N VAL A 69 21.43 -5.70 1.44
CA VAL A 69 21.88 -6.42 0.23
C VAL A 69 20.77 -6.45 -0.83
N TRP A 70 19.53 -6.70 -0.42
CA TRP A 70 18.41 -6.77 -1.37
C TRP A 70 18.07 -5.41 -1.97
N LEU A 71 18.23 -4.32 -1.21
CA LEU A 71 18.00 -2.96 -1.70
C LEU A 71 19.06 -2.53 -2.73
N GLU A 72 20.33 -2.84 -2.49
CA GLU A 72 21.40 -2.59 -3.46
C GLU A 72 21.20 -3.42 -4.74
N ARG A 73 20.85 -4.71 -4.59
CA ARG A 73 20.56 -5.57 -5.74
C ARG A 73 19.36 -5.06 -6.54
N PHE A 74 18.32 -4.62 -5.84
CA PHE A 74 17.15 -4.05 -6.47
C PHE A 74 17.52 -2.80 -7.29
N GLU A 75 18.29 -1.89 -6.70
CA GLU A 75 18.74 -0.68 -7.39
C GLU A 75 19.55 -1.01 -8.64
N ALA A 76 20.53 -1.91 -8.53
CA ALA A 76 21.33 -2.33 -9.67
C ALA A 76 20.46 -2.86 -10.83
N GLU A 77 19.46 -3.71 -10.55
CA GLU A 77 18.55 -4.23 -11.59
C GLU A 77 17.58 -3.18 -12.13
N ALA A 78 17.07 -2.29 -11.28
CA ALA A 78 16.20 -1.20 -11.68
C ALA A 78 16.95 -0.22 -12.60
N THR A 79 18.16 0.18 -12.22
CA THR A 79 19.05 1.02 -13.03
C THR A 79 19.43 0.36 -14.34
N ARG A 80 19.72 -0.94 -14.35
CA ARG A 80 19.94 -1.68 -15.59
C ARG A 80 18.75 -1.63 -16.55
N ARG A 81 17.52 -1.51 -16.03
CA ARG A 81 16.28 -1.37 -16.80
C ARG A 81 15.92 0.08 -17.13
N GLY A 82 16.79 1.04 -16.80
CA GLY A 82 16.63 2.46 -17.12
C GLY A 82 15.81 3.25 -16.09
N ALA A 83 15.62 2.73 -14.88
CA ALA A 83 15.03 3.45 -13.78
C ALA A 83 16.10 4.09 -12.88
N THR A 84 15.86 5.30 -12.40
CA THR A 84 16.65 5.88 -11.31
C THR A 84 16.03 5.52 -9.98
N VAL A 85 16.82 5.00 -9.03
CA VAL A 85 16.37 4.80 -7.66
C VAL A 85 16.82 5.99 -6.83
N LEU A 86 15.86 6.61 -6.14
CA LEU A 86 16.12 7.72 -5.23
C LEU A 86 16.05 7.20 -3.80
N TRP A 87 17.06 7.52 -3.01
CA TRP A 87 17.16 7.15 -1.60
C TRP A 87 16.82 8.35 -0.72
N ALA A 88 15.97 8.12 0.27
CA ALA A 88 15.60 9.11 1.28
C ALA A 88 15.82 8.52 2.67
N ARG A 89 16.38 9.32 3.58
CA ARG A 89 16.63 8.90 4.97
C ARG A 89 15.45 9.14 5.89
N ASN A 90 14.53 10.02 5.50
CA ASN A 90 13.37 10.43 6.29
C ASN A 90 12.23 10.92 5.38
N ALA A 91 11.11 11.27 5.99
CA ALA A 91 9.91 11.72 5.32
C ALA A 91 10.15 13.00 4.50
N GLU A 92 10.89 13.97 5.05
CA GLU A 92 11.16 15.26 4.40
C GLU A 92 11.99 15.09 3.13
N GLU A 93 13.02 14.25 3.16
CA GLU A 93 13.83 13.91 1.99
C GLU A 93 12.99 13.19 0.93
N ALA A 94 12.14 12.24 1.35
CA ALA A 94 11.29 11.50 0.44
C ALA A 94 10.33 12.45 -0.30
N GLN A 95 9.62 13.32 0.45
CA GLN A 95 8.75 14.34 -0.10
C GLN A 95 9.52 15.27 -1.06
N ALA A 96 10.68 15.79 -0.63
CA ALA A 96 11.48 16.72 -1.44
C ALA A 96 11.89 16.11 -2.78
N LEU A 97 12.32 14.84 -2.79
CA LEU A 97 12.71 14.12 -4.01
C LEU A 97 11.53 13.95 -4.97
N VAL A 98 10.35 13.57 -4.47
CA VAL A 98 9.14 13.44 -5.32
C VAL A 98 8.70 14.79 -5.87
N LEU A 99 8.64 15.81 -5.02
CA LEU A 99 8.23 17.16 -5.42
C LEU A 99 9.20 17.77 -6.43
N ASP A 100 10.51 17.54 -6.27
CA ASP A 100 11.50 17.96 -7.25
C ASP A 100 11.25 17.34 -8.63
N ILE A 101 10.94 16.04 -8.71
CA ILE A 101 10.53 15.40 -9.98
C ILE A 101 9.28 16.11 -10.55
N CYS A 102 8.26 16.32 -9.74
CA CYS A 102 7.03 16.99 -10.19
C CYS A 102 7.31 18.39 -10.75
N ARG A 103 8.16 19.17 -10.08
CA ARG A 103 8.53 20.54 -10.49
C ARG A 103 9.37 20.53 -11.76
N ARG A 104 10.40 19.67 -11.85
CA ARG A 104 11.28 19.54 -13.02
C ARG A 104 10.50 19.26 -14.30
N TYR A 105 9.42 18.48 -14.20
CA TYR A 105 8.59 18.10 -15.35
C TYR A 105 7.26 18.87 -15.45
N GLY A 106 7.01 19.84 -14.58
CA GLY A 106 5.77 20.62 -14.57
C GLY A 106 4.51 19.77 -14.39
N LEU A 107 4.61 18.67 -13.64
CA LEU A 107 3.51 17.72 -13.46
C LEU A 107 2.37 18.33 -12.65
N LYS A 108 1.14 17.99 -13.02
CA LYS A 108 -0.09 18.39 -12.30
C LYS A 108 -0.82 17.21 -11.67
N LYS A 109 -0.41 15.98 -12.01
CA LYS A 109 -0.98 14.74 -11.50
C LYS A 109 0.13 13.73 -11.27
N ALA A 110 0.02 12.96 -10.19
CA ALA A 110 0.92 11.87 -9.86
C ALA A 110 0.09 10.60 -9.66
N ILE A 111 0.28 9.60 -10.51
CA ILE A 111 -0.34 8.27 -10.34
C ILE A 111 0.61 7.43 -9.50
N LYS A 112 0.11 6.87 -8.40
CA LYS A 112 0.91 6.04 -7.49
C LYS A 112 0.17 4.75 -7.13
N SER A 113 0.94 3.73 -6.80
CA SER A 113 0.43 2.51 -6.17
C SER A 113 0.30 2.70 -4.67
N LYS A 114 -0.60 1.94 -4.04
CA LYS A 114 -0.69 1.89 -2.59
C LYS A 114 0.66 1.50 -1.98
N SER A 115 1.18 2.38 -1.13
CA SER A 115 2.26 2.11 -0.21
C SER A 115 1.88 2.62 1.17
N MET A 116 2.07 1.80 2.19
CA MET A 116 1.92 2.27 3.58
C MET A 116 2.91 3.40 3.87
N VAL A 117 4.13 3.29 3.35
CA VAL A 117 5.16 4.29 3.58
C VAL A 117 4.82 5.64 2.96
N SER A 118 4.14 5.67 1.80
CA SER A 118 3.71 6.96 1.23
C SER A 118 2.69 7.68 2.11
N GLU A 119 1.90 6.95 2.89
CA GLU A 119 0.96 7.55 3.85
C GLU A 119 1.68 8.05 5.09
N GLU A 120 2.61 7.27 5.63
CA GLU A 120 3.34 7.62 6.85
C GLU A 120 4.23 8.86 6.66
N VAL A 121 4.82 8.99 5.47
CA VAL A 121 5.59 10.20 5.13
C VAL A 121 4.70 11.36 4.67
N GLY A 122 3.37 11.25 4.69
CA GLY A 122 2.45 12.32 4.29
C GLY A 122 2.63 12.80 2.85
N LEU A 123 2.91 11.87 1.93
CA LEU A 123 3.26 12.21 0.54
C LEU A 123 2.06 12.84 -0.20
N ASN A 124 0.84 12.41 0.09
CA ASN A 124 -0.37 12.92 -0.56
C ASN A 124 -0.57 14.41 -0.23
N GLU A 125 -0.43 14.77 1.04
CA GLU A 125 -0.53 16.14 1.55
C GLU A 125 0.54 17.02 0.92
N ALA A 126 1.78 16.53 0.86
CA ALA A 126 2.90 17.24 0.24
C ALA A 126 2.64 17.51 -1.25
N LEU A 127 2.16 16.51 -2.00
CA LEU A 127 1.80 16.66 -3.42
C LEU A 127 0.68 17.68 -3.63
N VAL A 128 -0.38 17.61 -2.83
CA VAL A 128 -1.51 18.55 -2.91
C VAL A 128 -1.07 19.97 -2.59
N ALA A 129 -0.22 20.15 -1.57
CA ALA A 129 0.33 21.46 -1.20
C ALA A 129 1.19 22.08 -2.32
N ASP A 130 1.85 21.25 -3.15
CA ASP A 130 2.62 21.68 -4.32
C ASP A 130 1.78 21.79 -5.61
N GLY A 131 0.46 21.64 -5.50
CA GLY A 131 -0.47 21.75 -6.64
C GLY A 131 -0.47 20.55 -7.58
N VAL A 132 -0.03 19.39 -7.10
CA VAL A 132 -0.05 18.10 -7.81
C VAL A 132 -1.17 17.23 -7.24
N THR A 133 -2.06 16.71 -8.10
CA THR A 133 -3.12 15.80 -7.66
C THR A 133 -2.59 14.36 -7.59
N PRO A 134 -2.49 13.73 -6.40
CA PRO A 134 -2.20 12.30 -6.30
C PRO A 134 -3.41 11.48 -6.74
N ILE A 135 -3.19 10.35 -7.41
CA ILE A 135 -4.21 9.38 -7.82
C ILE A 135 -3.72 7.98 -7.45
N GLU A 136 -4.50 7.29 -6.62
CA GLU A 136 -4.23 5.90 -6.24
C GLU A 136 -4.64 4.91 -7.33
N THR A 137 -3.83 3.87 -7.54
CA THR A 137 -4.18 2.76 -8.43
C THR A 137 -4.81 1.58 -7.69
N ASP A 138 -4.68 1.51 -6.36
CA ASP A 138 -5.36 0.47 -5.58
C ASP A 138 -6.85 0.81 -5.45
N LEU A 139 -7.71 -0.18 -5.67
CA LEU A 139 -9.17 0.05 -5.70
C LEU A 139 -9.71 0.49 -4.33
N ALA A 140 -9.22 -0.09 -3.23
CA ALA A 140 -9.72 0.27 -1.90
C ALA A 140 -9.32 1.70 -1.56
N GLU A 141 -8.06 2.06 -1.83
CA GLU A 141 -7.55 3.41 -1.59
C GLU A 141 -8.19 4.43 -2.51
N TYR A 142 -8.45 4.07 -3.77
CA TYR A 142 -9.18 4.93 -4.70
C TYR A 142 -10.63 5.17 -4.26
N ILE A 143 -11.32 4.15 -3.74
CA ILE A 143 -12.66 4.31 -3.14
C ILE A 143 -12.62 5.29 -1.96
N ILE A 144 -11.63 5.16 -1.07
CA ILE A 144 -11.46 6.05 0.09
C ILE A 144 -11.15 7.48 -0.38
N GLN A 145 -10.28 7.63 -1.37
CA GLN A 145 -9.95 8.91 -2.00
C GLN A 145 -11.20 9.58 -2.61
N LEU A 146 -12.04 8.81 -3.31
CA LEU A 146 -13.33 9.29 -3.84
C LEU A 146 -14.31 9.67 -2.73
N ALA A 147 -14.29 8.96 -1.61
CA ALA A 147 -15.11 9.26 -0.43
C ALA A 147 -14.62 10.49 0.35
N GLN A 148 -13.45 11.05 0.01
CA GLN A 148 -12.79 12.14 0.73
C GLN A 148 -12.57 11.82 2.21
N GLU A 149 -12.37 10.54 2.53
CA GLU A 149 -12.05 10.09 3.87
C GLU A 149 -10.53 9.99 4.03
N PRO A 150 -9.99 10.27 5.23
CA PRO A 150 -8.58 9.99 5.49
C PRO A 150 -8.33 8.49 5.33
N LEU A 151 -7.19 8.15 4.70
CA LEU A 151 -6.81 6.77 4.45
C LEU A 151 -6.70 6.01 5.77
N LEU A 152 -7.07 4.72 5.76
CA LEU A 152 -7.11 3.88 6.95
C LEU A 152 -5.76 3.96 7.67
N GLY A 153 -5.76 4.51 8.90
CA GLY A 153 -4.57 4.74 9.74
C GLY A 153 -3.91 3.45 10.25
N ILE A 154 -3.68 2.49 9.38
CA ILE A 154 -2.82 1.34 9.63
C ILE A 154 -1.40 1.89 9.56
N GLN A 155 -0.67 1.91 10.67
CA GLN A 155 0.74 2.28 10.68
C GLN A 155 1.58 1.02 10.39
N ALA A 156 2.57 1.12 9.51
CA ALA A 156 3.67 0.17 9.45
C ALA A 156 4.52 0.32 10.73
N ASN A 157 5.21 -0.76 11.09
CA ASN A 157 6.08 -0.78 12.25
C ASN A 157 7.29 0.16 12.02
N GLU A 158 7.77 0.90 13.03
CA GLU A 158 8.87 1.88 12.90
C GLU A 158 10.13 1.31 12.22
N THR A 159 10.40 0.00 12.37
CA THR A 159 11.51 -0.70 11.70
C THR A 159 11.39 -0.76 10.17
N VAL A 160 10.16 -0.73 9.64
CA VAL A 160 9.88 -0.71 8.20
C VAL A 160 10.03 0.72 7.66
N LEU A 161 9.68 1.73 8.45
CA LEU A 161 9.79 3.15 8.10
C LEU A 161 11.23 3.60 7.85
N ASP A 162 12.16 3.20 8.73
CA ASP A 162 13.60 3.48 8.57
C ASP A 162 14.21 2.83 7.32
N THR A 163 13.54 1.83 6.73
CA THR A 163 14.09 1.05 5.60
C THR A 163 13.31 1.18 4.29
N VAL A 164 12.03 1.57 4.31
CA VAL A 164 11.11 1.47 3.15
C VAL A 164 10.63 2.84 2.65
N CYS A 165 11.33 3.93 2.97
CA CYS A 165 11.20 5.19 2.22
C CYS A 165 11.82 5.07 0.82
N ARG A 166 11.17 4.34 -0.08
CA ARG A 166 11.61 4.19 -1.46
C ARG A 166 10.43 3.87 -2.34
N PHE A 167 10.21 4.70 -3.35
CA PHE A 167 9.93 4.32 -4.73
C PHE A 167 9.41 5.53 -5.51
N CYS A 168 10.26 6.08 -6.38
CA CYS A 168 9.83 6.89 -7.51
C CYS A 168 10.59 6.38 -8.74
N PHE A 169 9.84 5.90 -9.74
CA PHE A 169 10.39 5.44 -11.00
C PHE A 169 10.44 6.61 -11.98
N GLU A 170 11.64 7.10 -12.27
CA GLU A 170 11.88 8.01 -13.40
C GLU A 170 12.33 7.15 -14.60
N LYS A 171 11.45 6.98 -15.61
CA LYS A 171 11.87 6.38 -16.89
C LYS A 171 12.54 7.47 -17.73
N LYS A 172 13.82 7.29 -18.06
CA LYS A 172 14.43 8.05 -19.17
C LYS A 172 13.61 7.80 -20.44
N LYS A 173 13.07 8.87 -21.03
CA LYS A 173 12.49 8.82 -22.38
C LYS A 173 13.53 8.20 -23.34
N ILE A 174 13.12 7.14 -24.04
CA ILE A 174 13.70 6.74 -25.32
C ILE A 174 13.06 7.63 -26.38
#